data_AF-A0A2R9C1U7-F1
#
_entry.id   AF-A0A2R9C1U7-F1
#
_cell.length_a   1.000
_cell.length_b   1.000
_cell.length_c   1.000
_cell.angle_alpha   90.00
_cell.angle_beta   90.00
_cell.angle_gamma   90.00
#
_symmetry.space_group_name_H-M   'P 1'
#
loop_
_entity.id
_entity.type
_entity.pdbx_description
1 polymer ?
#
loop_
_entity_poly.entity_id
_entity_poly.type
_entity_poly.pdbx_seq_one_letter_code
_entity_poly.pdbx_strand_id
1 'polypeptide(L)'
;MVTTLGPKMAAEWGGGVGYSGSGPGRSRWRWSGSVWVRSVLLLLGGLRASATSTPVSLGSSPPCRHHVPSDTEVINKVHLKANHVVKRDVDEHLRIKTVYDKSVEELLPEKKNLVKNKLFPQAISYLEKTFQVRRPAGAILLSRQCATNQYLRKENDPHRYCTGECATHTKCGPVIVPEEHLQQCRVYRGGKWPHGAVGVPDQEGISDADFVLYVGALATERCSHENIISYAAYCQQEANMDSLGLYQWSDKVVRKVERLWDVRDNKIVRHTVYLLVTPRVVEEARKHFDCPVLEGMELENQGGMGTELNHWEKRLLENEAMTGSHTQNRVLSRITLALMEDTGWYKANYSMAEKLDWGRGMGCDFVRKSCKFWIDQQRQKRQMLSPYCDTLRSNPLQLTCRQDQRAVAVCNLQKFPKPLPQEYQYFDELSGIPAEDLPYYGGSVEIADYCPFSQEFSWHLSGEYQRSSDCRILENQPEIFKNYGAEKYGPHSVCLIQKSAFVMEKCERKLSYPDWGSGCYQVSCSPQGLKVWVQDTSYLCSRAGQVLPVSIQMNGWIHDGNLLCPSCWDFCELCPPETDPPATNLTRALPLDLCSCSSSLVVTLWLLLGNLFPLLAGFLLCIWH
;
A
#
# COMPACT_ATOMS: atom_id res chain seq x y z
N MET A 1 9.14 7.89 0.98
CA MET A 1 10.58 7.88 0.68
C MET A 1 10.96 6.43 0.46
N VAL A 2 10.73 5.94 -0.74
CA VAL A 2 11.08 4.58 -1.18
C VAL A 2 11.70 4.81 -2.55
N THR A 3 13.02 4.79 -2.62
CA THR A 3 13.76 4.74 -3.89
C THR A 3 13.74 3.31 -4.38
N THR A 4 13.58 3.16 -5.70
CA THR A 4 13.65 1.91 -6.46
C THR A 4 14.78 0.99 -5.98
N LEU A 5 14.47 -0.29 -5.70
CA LEU A 5 15.47 -1.32 -5.38
C LEU A 5 15.99 -1.93 -6.68
N GLY A 6 16.83 -1.22 -7.41
CA GLY A 6 17.38 -1.75 -8.65
C GLY A 6 18.83 -1.36 -8.87
N PRO A 7 19.79 -2.29 -9.02
CA PRO A 7 20.93 -2.04 -9.89
C PRO A 7 20.37 -1.71 -11.28
N LYS A 8 20.86 -0.67 -11.96
CA LYS A 8 20.41 -0.29 -13.32
C LYS A 8 20.31 -1.54 -14.23
N MET A 9 19.10 -1.92 -14.60
CA MET A 9 18.83 -3.09 -15.43
C MET A 9 18.81 -2.68 -16.90
N ALA A 10 19.96 -2.83 -17.56
CA ALA A 10 20.03 -2.75 -19.01
C ALA A 10 19.70 -4.13 -19.59
N ALA A 11 18.48 -4.32 -20.08
CA ALA A 11 18.17 -5.43 -20.97
C ALA A 11 18.60 -5.05 -22.40
N GLU A 12 19.81 -5.41 -22.81
CA GLU A 12 20.15 -5.40 -24.24
C GLU A 12 19.46 -6.59 -24.92
N TRP A 13 18.45 -6.28 -25.72
CA TRP A 13 17.84 -7.22 -26.64
C TRP A 13 18.81 -7.49 -27.79
N GLY A 14 19.56 -8.58 -27.70
CA GLY A 14 20.38 -9.11 -28.78
C GLY A 14 19.50 -9.62 -29.93
N GLY A 15 19.26 -8.78 -30.93
CA GLY A 15 18.66 -9.15 -32.21
C GLY A 15 19.68 -9.01 -33.33
N GLY A 16 20.53 -10.01 -33.52
CA GLY A 16 21.36 -10.13 -34.70
C GLY A 16 20.58 -10.77 -35.86
N VAL A 17 20.41 -10.05 -36.97
CA VAL A 17 20.28 -10.64 -38.31
C VAL A 17 20.93 -9.68 -39.31
N GLY A 18 21.99 -10.14 -39.97
CA GLY A 18 22.62 -9.41 -41.08
C GLY A 18 21.86 -9.58 -42.38
N TYR A 19 22.00 -8.61 -43.30
CA TYR A 19 22.26 -8.85 -44.73
C TYR A 19 22.70 -7.54 -45.41
N SER A 20 23.69 -7.69 -46.29
CA SER A 20 24.37 -6.70 -47.12
C SER A 20 23.51 -6.15 -48.27
N GLY A 21 23.73 -4.89 -48.67
CA GLY A 21 23.24 -4.35 -49.94
C GLY A 21 23.62 -2.88 -50.18
N SER A 22 24.37 -2.64 -51.25
CA SER A 22 25.08 -1.43 -51.67
C SER A 22 24.27 -0.41 -52.51
N GLY A 23 24.56 0.89 -52.37
CA GLY A 23 24.57 1.88 -53.47
C GLY A 23 23.39 2.88 -53.59
N PRO A 24 23.58 4.07 -54.22
CA PRO A 24 23.19 5.37 -53.64
C PRO A 24 22.22 6.23 -54.49
N GLY A 25 21.61 7.29 -53.90
CA GLY A 25 21.02 8.39 -54.69
C GLY A 25 20.02 9.35 -54.03
N ARG A 26 20.46 10.60 -53.81
CA ARG A 26 19.78 11.92 -53.94
C ARG A 26 18.42 12.28 -53.26
N SER A 27 18.52 13.20 -52.29
CA SER A 27 17.84 14.51 -52.15
C SER A 27 16.34 14.69 -52.49
N ARG A 28 15.53 15.20 -51.53
CA ARG A 28 14.81 16.50 -51.64
C ARG A 28 14.04 16.89 -50.36
N TRP A 29 14.06 18.18 -50.06
CA TRP A 29 13.27 18.89 -49.05
C TRP A 29 11.77 18.95 -49.38
N ARG A 30 10.88 18.98 -48.36
CA ARG A 30 9.87 20.06 -48.12
C ARG A 30 8.94 19.78 -46.93
N TRP A 31 8.69 20.84 -46.17
CA TRP A 31 7.58 21.02 -45.21
C TRP A 31 6.34 21.59 -45.91
N SER A 32 5.14 21.22 -45.44
CA SER A 32 3.93 22.07 -45.26
C SER A 32 2.83 21.18 -44.62
N GLY A 33 2.27 21.51 -43.45
CA GLY A 33 1.01 22.30 -43.30
C GLY A 33 -0.23 21.41 -43.51
N SER A 34 -1.37 21.49 -42.83
CA SER A 34 -1.93 22.37 -41.80
C SER A 34 -3.26 21.73 -41.33
N VAL A 35 -3.61 21.97 -40.06
CA VAL A 35 -4.89 22.50 -39.54
C VAL A 35 -6.21 21.97 -40.14
N TRP A 36 -7.07 21.41 -39.28
CA TRP A 36 -8.51 21.71 -39.27
C TRP A 36 -8.99 21.94 -37.83
N VAL A 37 -9.34 23.21 -37.56
CA VAL A 37 -10.25 23.62 -36.48
C VAL A 37 -11.65 23.66 -37.06
N ARG A 38 -12.66 23.16 -36.34
CA ARG A 38 -14.03 23.67 -36.44
C ARG A 38 -14.69 23.75 -35.07
N SER A 39 -15.25 24.92 -34.84
CA SER A 39 -15.88 25.44 -33.64
C SER A 39 -17.34 24.99 -33.46
N VAL A 40 -17.74 24.90 -32.18
CA VAL A 40 -18.96 25.41 -31.52
C VAL A 40 -20.32 25.29 -32.24
N LEU A 41 -21.29 24.66 -31.55
CA LEU A 41 -22.68 25.16 -31.52
C LEU A 41 -23.34 24.87 -30.15
N LEU A 42 -23.84 25.94 -29.52
CA LEU A 42 -24.73 25.94 -28.36
C LEU A 42 -26.17 25.68 -28.82
N LEU A 43 -26.90 24.80 -28.13
CA LEU A 43 -28.37 24.75 -28.15
C LEU A 43 -28.88 24.51 -26.72
N LEU A 44 -29.73 25.44 -26.27
CA LEU A 44 -30.56 25.34 -25.06
C LEU A 44 -31.84 24.56 -25.40
N GLY A 45 -32.27 23.66 -24.50
CA GLY A 45 -33.60 23.03 -24.57
C GLY A 45 -33.88 21.95 -23.52
N GLY A 46 -34.60 22.33 -22.46
CA GLY A 46 -35.71 21.60 -21.80
C GLY A 46 -35.62 20.11 -21.40
N LEU A 47 -35.56 19.88 -20.08
CA LEU A 47 -36.25 18.85 -19.26
C LEU A 47 -36.48 17.43 -19.82
N ARG A 48 -35.84 16.43 -19.19
CA ARG A 48 -36.51 15.32 -18.47
C ARG A 48 -35.52 14.56 -17.61
N ALA A 49 -35.88 14.39 -16.33
CA ALA A 49 -35.16 13.55 -15.38
C ALA A 49 -35.25 12.08 -15.80
N SER A 50 -34.12 11.41 -15.89
CA SER A 50 -34.03 9.95 -15.84
C SER A 50 -32.80 9.59 -15.03
N ALA A 51 -33.04 9.05 -13.84
CA ALA A 51 -32.04 8.43 -13.00
C ALA A 51 -31.49 7.20 -13.73
N THR A 52 -30.35 7.39 -14.40
CA THR A 52 -29.50 6.29 -14.85
C THR A 52 -28.23 6.40 -14.03
N SER A 53 -28.06 5.47 -13.10
CA SER A 53 -26.80 5.27 -12.38
C SER A 53 -25.75 4.87 -13.42
N THR A 54 -24.84 5.78 -13.73
CA THR A 54 -23.63 5.46 -14.47
C THR A 54 -22.80 4.52 -13.60
N PRO A 55 -22.44 3.32 -14.09
CA PRO A 55 -21.44 2.52 -13.40
C PRO A 55 -20.12 3.30 -13.47
N VAL A 56 -19.60 3.67 -12.31
CA VAL A 56 -18.25 4.24 -12.21
C VAL A 56 -17.28 3.13 -12.56
N SER A 57 -16.89 3.09 -13.83
CA SER A 57 -15.70 2.37 -14.28
C SER A 57 -14.50 3.06 -13.63
N LEU A 58 -13.98 2.49 -12.54
CA LEU A 58 -12.57 2.71 -12.21
C LEU A 58 -11.78 2.08 -13.36
N GLY A 59 -11.33 2.93 -14.29
CA GLY A 59 -10.40 2.52 -15.32
C GLY A 59 -9.20 1.84 -14.66
N SER A 60 -8.75 0.75 -15.27
CA SER A 60 -7.43 0.16 -15.03
C SER A 60 -6.42 1.30 -14.94
N SER A 61 -5.80 1.49 -13.77
CA SER A 61 -4.73 2.46 -13.60
C SER A 61 -3.64 2.15 -14.64
N PRO A 62 -3.31 3.08 -15.55
CA PRO A 62 -2.18 2.92 -16.46
C PRO A 62 -0.89 2.60 -15.68
N PRO A 63 0.03 1.81 -16.25
CA PRO A 63 1.28 1.49 -15.59
C PRO A 63 2.04 2.77 -15.23
N CYS A 64 2.55 2.86 -14.01
CA CYS A 64 3.37 3.98 -13.58
C CYS A 64 4.57 4.14 -14.53
N ARG A 65 4.60 5.22 -15.32
CA ARG A 65 5.79 5.61 -16.10
C ARG A 65 6.82 6.26 -15.18
N HIS A 66 7.40 5.48 -14.27
CA HIS A 66 8.62 5.87 -13.58
C HIS A 66 9.81 5.65 -14.53
N HIS A 67 10.50 6.74 -14.86
CA HIS A 67 11.74 6.69 -15.64
C HIS A 67 12.93 6.74 -14.69
N VAL A 68 13.72 5.67 -14.67
CA VAL A 68 14.98 5.60 -13.91
C VAL A 68 15.92 6.72 -14.38
N PRO A 69 16.61 7.46 -13.49
CA PRO A 69 17.55 8.50 -13.91
C PRO A 69 18.59 7.95 -14.92
N SER A 70 18.74 8.68 -16.03
CA SER A 70 19.72 8.37 -17.07
C SER A 70 21.17 8.52 -16.57
N ASP A 71 22.14 7.96 -17.30
CA ASP A 71 23.57 8.07 -16.96
C ASP A 71 24.08 9.51 -16.96
N THR A 72 23.42 10.40 -17.70
CA THR A 72 23.75 11.84 -17.71
C THR A 72 23.14 12.59 -16.52
N GLU A 73 22.10 12.05 -15.89
CA GLU A 73 21.44 12.65 -14.72
C GLU A 73 22.11 12.27 -13.39
N VAL A 74 22.92 11.19 -13.37
CA VAL A 74 23.63 10.71 -12.17
C VAL A 74 25.14 10.87 -12.29
N ILE A 75 25.75 11.53 -11.31
CA ILE A 75 27.20 11.64 -11.19
C ILE A 75 27.73 10.51 -10.30
N ASN A 76 28.37 9.53 -10.93
CA ASN A 76 29.03 8.43 -10.22
C ASN A 76 30.49 8.75 -9.87
N LYS A 77 31.03 7.99 -8.92
CA LYS A 77 32.43 8.02 -8.51
C LYS A 77 32.85 9.41 -7.99
N VAL A 78 32.04 9.97 -7.09
CA VAL A 78 32.32 11.23 -6.40
C VAL A 78 33.36 10.99 -5.32
N HIS A 79 34.44 11.75 -5.37
CA HIS A 79 35.51 11.66 -4.39
C HIS A 79 35.18 12.46 -3.14
N LEU A 80 35.33 11.84 -1.97
CA LEU A 80 35.22 12.48 -0.67
C LEU A 80 36.61 12.57 -0.02
N LYS A 81 36.89 13.69 0.69
CA LYS A 81 38.14 13.86 1.44
C LYS A 81 38.18 12.81 2.57
N ALA A 82 39.16 11.91 2.54
CA ALA A 82 39.35 10.89 3.55
C ALA A 82 40.00 11.48 4.81
N ASN A 83 39.43 11.21 5.99
CA ASN A 83 40.14 11.31 7.27
C ASN A 83 40.68 9.93 7.64
N HIS A 84 41.87 9.89 8.25
CA HIS A 84 42.58 8.66 8.64
C HIS A 84 41.65 7.61 9.29
N VAL A 85 41.61 6.42 8.68
CA VAL A 85 40.82 5.27 9.14
C VAL A 85 41.46 4.67 10.39
N VAL A 86 40.77 4.76 11.53
CA VAL A 86 41.08 3.91 12.69
C VAL A 86 40.43 2.55 12.42
N LYS A 87 41.24 1.51 12.27
CA LYS A 87 40.85 0.10 12.01
C LYS A 87 39.97 -0.56 13.09
N ARG A 88 39.45 0.18 14.07
CA ARG A 88 38.62 -0.35 15.16
C ARG A 88 37.18 0.14 15.00
N ASP A 89 36.39 -0.67 14.32
CA ASP A 89 35.07 -1.17 14.72
C ASP A 89 34.27 -0.27 15.69
N VAL A 90 33.70 0.83 15.18
CA VAL A 90 32.59 1.52 15.85
C VAL A 90 31.50 1.73 14.80
N ASP A 91 30.51 0.84 14.80
CA ASP A 91 29.29 0.98 14.01
C ASP A 91 28.52 2.22 14.51
N GLU A 92 28.45 3.27 13.70
CA GLU A 92 27.67 4.47 14.02
C GLU A 92 26.31 4.43 13.33
N HIS A 93 25.33 5.10 13.95
CA HIS A 93 24.03 5.31 13.33
C HIS A 93 24.17 6.12 12.04
N LEU A 94 23.38 5.75 11.03
CA LEU A 94 23.21 6.53 9.81
C LEU A 94 22.80 7.96 10.17
N ARG A 95 23.45 8.96 9.56
CA ARG A 95 23.10 10.38 9.71
C ARG A 95 22.60 10.94 8.38
N ILE A 96 21.37 11.44 8.35
CA ILE A 96 20.75 12.01 7.17
C ILE A 96 20.56 13.52 7.35
N LYS A 97 21.27 14.32 6.54
CA LYS A 97 21.02 15.77 6.48
C LYS A 97 20.02 16.12 5.40
N THR A 98 19.00 16.89 5.76
CA THR A 98 18.00 17.40 4.83
C THR A 98 18.31 18.82 4.40
N VAL A 99 18.11 19.08 3.11
CA VAL A 99 18.21 20.41 2.52
C VAL A 99 16.91 20.69 1.79
N TYR A 100 16.16 21.70 2.25
CA TYR A 100 14.87 22.05 1.65
C TYR A 100 15.07 23.10 0.56
N ASP A 101 14.53 22.82 -0.61
CA ASP A 101 14.41 23.77 -1.70
C ASP A 101 13.44 24.90 -1.35
N LYS A 102 13.62 26.06 -2.00
CA LYS A 102 12.75 27.23 -1.79
C LYS A 102 11.27 26.91 -1.99
N SER A 103 10.92 25.98 -2.89
CA SER A 103 9.54 25.53 -3.11
C SER A 103 8.84 25.03 -1.84
N VAL A 104 9.58 24.47 -0.87
CA VAL A 104 9.01 24.02 0.41
C VAL A 104 8.67 25.22 1.31
N GLU A 105 9.45 26.31 1.23
CA GLU A 105 9.20 27.52 1.99
C GLU A 105 7.98 28.29 1.50
N GLU A 106 7.67 28.16 0.21
CA GLU A 106 6.53 28.77 -0.49
C GLU A 106 5.20 28.00 -0.27
N LEU A 107 5.24 26.85 0.41
CA LEU A 107 4.02 26.12 0.79
C LEU A 107 3.19 26.87 1.83
N LEU A 108 1.88 26.60 1.84
CA LEU A 108 0.98 27.05 2.91
C LEU A 108 1.54 26.64 4.28
N PRO A 109 1.38 27.48 5.34
CA PRO A 109 2.00 27.23 6.65
C PRO A 109 1.74 25.83 7.22
N GLU A 110 0.52 25.32 7.08
CA GLU A 110 0.15 23.98 7.55
C GLU A 110 0.90 22.87 6.79
N LYS A 111 0.99 22.97 5.47
CA LYS A 111 1.71 22.01 4.63
C LYS A 111 3.21 22.06 4.86
N LYS A 112 3.76 23.28 5.01
CA LYS A 112 5.16 23.48 5.37
C LYS A 112 5.50 22.85 6.72
N ASN A 113 4.65 23.08 7.72
CA ASN A 113 4.79 22.48 9.04
C ASN A 113 4.70 20.94 8.98
N LEU A 114 3.76 20.40 8.21
CA LEU A 114 3.65 18.96 7.98
C LEU A 114 4.94 18.38 7.39
N VAL A 115 5.48 19.00 6.34
CA VAL A 115 6.70 18.53 5.65
C VAL A 115 7.92 18.62 6.57
N LYS A 116 8.19 19.81 7.13
CA LYS A 116 9.44 20.09 7.85
C LYS A 116 9.47 19.55 9.27
N ASN A 117 8.32 19.49 9.96
CA ASN A 117 8.27 19.20 11.40
C ASN A 117 7.63 17.84 11.72
N LYS A 118 7.01 17.16 10.74
CA LYS A 118 6.41 15.83 10.95
C LYS A 118 6.94 14.79 9.97
N LEU A 119 6.65 14.95 8.68
CA LEU A 119 6.84 13.92 7.66
C LEU A 119 8.30 13.47 7.53
N PHE A 120 9.20 14.40 7.20
CA PHE A 120 10.62 14.07 7.02
C PHE A 120 11.33 13.71 8.34
N PRO A 121 11.14 14.46 9.45
CA PRO A 121 11.74 14.09 10.73
C PRO A 121 11.37 12.69 11.22
N GLN A 122 10.10 12.27 11.07
CA GLN A 122 9.67 10.93 11.47
C GLN A 122 10.31 9.85 10.58
N ALA A 123 10.29 10.04 9.26
CA ALA A 123 10.89 9.09 8.32
C ALA A 123 12.41 8.94 8.52
N ILE A 124 13.11 10.07 8.70
CA ILE A 124 14.55 10.09 8.94
C ILE A 124 14.87 9.42 10.27
N SER A 125 14.17 9.79 11.35
CA SER A 125 14.40 9.18 12.66
C SER A 125 14.24 7.66 12.64
N TYR A 126 13.28 7.15 11.87
CA TYR A 126 13.14 5.71 11.67
C TYR A 126 14.38 5.10 11.00
N LEU A 127 14.85 5.68 9.88
CA LEU A 127 16.01 5.17 9.14
C LEU A 127 17.31 5.24 9.95
N GLU A 128 17.57 6.35 10.64
CA GLU A 128 18.78 6.53 11.48
C GLU A 128 18.85 5.54 12.65
N LYS A 129 17.68 5.19 13.23
CA LYS A 129 17.58 4.16 14.27
C LYS A 129 17.68 2.74 13.71
N THR A 130 17.26 2.54 12.47
CA THR A 130 17.20 1.24 11.82
C THR A 130 18.54 0.83 11.23
N PHE A 131 19.32 1.77 10.69
CA PHE A 131 20.56 1.46 9.98
C PHE A 131 21.78 2.05 10.67
N GLN A 132 22.80 1.21 10.79
CA GLN A 132 24.16 1.60 11.10
C GLN A 132 24.99 1.54 9.83
N VAL A 133 26.00 2.40 9.70
CA VAL A 133 26.88 2.46 8.55
C VAL A 133 28.33 2.27 8.97
N ARG A 134 29.11 1.68 8.07
CA ARG A 134 30.57 1.72 8.21
C ARG A 134 31.02 3.13 7.89
N ARG A 135 31.51 3.89 8.89
CA ARG A 135 32.18 5.19 8.64
C ARG A 135 33.29 4.97 7.59
N PRO A 136 33.43 5.81 6.53
CA PRO A 136 33.85 7.21 6.72
C PRO A 136 33.49 8.22 5.61
N ALA A 137 33.43 9.51 5.93
CA ALA A 137 33.98 10.58 5.09
C ALA A 137 34.18 11.85 5.93
N GLY A 138 35.13 12.70 5.56
CA GLY A 138 35.09 14.10 5.97
C GLY A 138 33.82 14.78 5.43
N ALA A 139 33.78 16.10 5.46
CA ALA A 139 32.61 16.80 4.94
C ALA A 139 32.32 16.44 3.46
N ILE A 140 31.04 16.22 3.16
CA ILE A 140 30.55 15.84 1.82
C ILE A 140 30.58 17.08 0.93
N LEU A 141 31.29 16.96 -0.20
CA LEU A 141 31.31 17.96 -1.27
C LEU A 141 30.93 17.30 -2.60
N LEU A 142 29.87 17.79 -3.22
CA LEU A 142 29.30 17.27 -4.45
C LEU A 142 30.04 17.80 -5.68
N SER A 143 30.17 16.96 -6.71
CA SER A 143 30.77 17.39 -7.98
C SER A 143 29.83 18.33 -8.73
N ARG A 144 30.40 19.37 -9.37
CA ARG A 144 29.63 20.26 -10.25
C ARG A 144 29.23 19.58 -11.55
N GLN A 145 28.06 19.96 -12.07
CA GLN A 145 27.64 19.61 -13.42
C GLN A 145 28.39 20.46 -14.46
N CYS A 146 28.70 19.88 -15.61
CA CYS A 146 29.32 20.60 -16.72
C CYS A 146 28.24 21.24 -17.61
N ALA A 147 28.49 22.45 -18.13
CA ALA A 147 27.51 23.15 -18.97
C ALA A 147 27.13 22.34 -20.22
N THR A 148 28.08 21.56 -20.76
CA THR A 148 27.90 20.70 -21.94
C THR A 148 27.66 19.23 -21.60
N ASN A 149 27.55 18.87 -20.31
CA ASN A 149 27.52 17.46 -19.84
C ASN A 149 28.70 16.59 -20.32
N GLN A 150 29.82 17.21 -20.71
CA GLN A 150 31.03 16.52 -21.14
C GLN A 150 32.07 16.55 -20.01
N TYR A 151 32.43 15.34 -19.55
CA TYR A 151 33.29 15.13 -18.39
C TYR A 151 34.60 14.45 -18.80
N LEU A 152 35.72 14.90 -18.23
CA LEU A 152 37.04 14.30 -18.34
C LEU A 152 37.57 13.87 -16.97
N ARG A 153 38.45 12.87 -16.98
CA ARG A 153 39.20 12.44 -15.81
C ARG A 153 40.68 12.39 -16.16
N LYS A 154 41.49 12.95 -15.26
CA LYS A 154 42.95 12.87 -15.36
C LYS A 154 43.41 11.56 -14.69
N GLU A 155 44.39 10.92 -15.28
CA GLU A 155 45.02 9.73 -14.69
C GLU A 155 45.59 10.08 -13.30
N ASN A 156 45.32 9.21 -12.31
CA ASN A 156 45.69 9.41 -10.90
C ASN A 156 45.11 10.64 -10.19
N ASP A 157 44.07 11.27 -10.75
CA ASP A 157 43.28 12.32 -10.08
C ASP A 157 41.86 11.81 -9.82
N PRO A 158 41.38 11.80 -8.57
CA PRO A 158 40.05 11.31 -8.27
C PRO A 158 38.92 12.28 -8.70
N HIS A 159 39.25 13.49 -9.13
CA HIS A 159 38.28 14.52 -9.48
C HIS A 159 37.81 14.47 -10.95
N ARG A 160 36.58 14.96 -11.17
CA ARG A 160 36.00 15.17 -12.51
C ARG A 160 36.28 16.59 -13.01
N TYR A 161 36.54 16.71 -14.32
CA TYR A 161 36.81 17.97 -15.01
C TYR A 161 35.77 18.21 -16.10
N CYS A 162 35.34 19.46 -16.28
CA CYS A 162 34.45 19.85 -17.37
C CYS A 162 35.22 20.29 -18.61
N THR A 163 34.82 19.84 -19.81
CA THR A 163 35.33 20.43 -21.04
C THR A 163 34.71 21.83 -21.21
N GLY A 164 35.53 22.88 -21.13
CA GLY A 164 35.04 24.26 -21.25
C GLY A 164 34.71 24.92 -19.90
N GLU A 165 33.48 24.76 -19.40
CA GLU A 165 32.98 25.41 -18.18
C GLU A 165 31.99 24.56 -17.38
N CYS A 166 31.89 24.84 -16.07
CA CYS A 166 30.83 24.26 -15.23
C CYS A 166 29.49 24.96 -15.50
N ALA A 167 28.39 24.24 -15.29
CA ALA A 167 27.05 24.80 -15.36
C ALA A 167 26.87 25.91 -14.31
N THR A 168 26.08 26.95 -14.64
CA THR A 168 25.76 28.05 -13.72
C THR A 168 25.10 27.58 -12.43
N HIS A 169 24.30 26.51 -12.52
CA HIS A 169 23.70 25.86 -11.36
C HIS A 169 23.86 24.34 -11.50
N THR A 170 24.33 23.69 -10.43
CA THR A 170 24.29 22.22 -10.32
C THR A 170 22.96 21.80 -9.72
N LYS A 171 22.29 20.82 -10.34
CA LYS A 171 20.99 20.32 -9.90
C LYS A 171 21.05 18.86 -9.47
N CYS A 172 20.26 18.53 -8.45
CA CYS A 172 19.95 17.16 -8.03
C CYS A 172 18.46 16.91 -8.32
N GLY A 173 18.15 16.25 -9.43
CA GLY A 173 16.80 16.25 -9.97
C GLY A 173 16.33 17.68 -10.29
N PRO A 174 15.15 18.13 -9.83
CA PRO A 174 14.68 19.49 -10.06
C PRO A 174 15.26 20.53 -9.10
N VAL A 175 15.94 20.11 -8.01
CA VAL A 175 16.42 20.99 -6.94
C VAL A 175 17.81 21.54 -7.25
N ILE A 176 18.03 22.84 -7.00
CA ILE A 176 19.34 23.47 -7.13
C ILE A 176 20.17 23.16 -5.87
N VAL A 177 21.38 22.65 -6.07
CA VAL A 177 22.31 22.35 -4.99
C VAL A 177 22.98 23.66 -4.52
N PRO A 178 23.01 23.97 -3.21
CA PRO A 178 23.69 25.15 -2.68
C PRO A 178 25.19 25.17 -3.01
N GLU A 179 25.73 26.37 -3.22
CA GLU A 179 27.12 26.56 -3.65
C GLU A 179 28.14 26.07 -2.60
N GLU A 180 27.78 26.17 -1.32
CA GLU A 180 28.56 25.68 -0.18
C GLU A 180 28.67 24.15 -0.12
N HIS A 181 27.80 23.42 -0.81
CA HIS A 181 27.82 21.95 -0.89
C HIS A 181 28.64 21.45 -2.10
N LEU A 182 29.09 22.35 -2.97
CA LEU A 182 29.75 22.01 -4.24
C LEU A 182 31.26 22.13 -4.14
N GLN A 183 31.97 21.20 -4.78
CA GLN A 183 33.40 21.30 -5.03
C GLN A 183 33.71 22.51 -5.92
N GLN A 184 34.92 23.05 -5.82
CA GLN A 184 35.43 24.06 -6.73
C GLN A 184 35.35 23.57 -8.18
N CYS A 185 35.02 24.47 -9.11
CA CYS A 185 34.90 24.12 -10.52
C CYS A 185 36.26 23.76 -11.10
N ARG A 186 36.35 22.61 -11.78
CA ARG A 186 37.57 22.14 -12.45
C ARG A 186 37.28 22.00 -13.95
N VAL A 187 38.05 22.69 -14.79
CA VAL A 187 37.79 22.77 -16.24
C VAL A 187 39.01 22.41 -17.06
N TYR A 188 38.83 21.78 -18.21
CA TYR A 188 39.87 21.53 -19.20
C TYR A 188 39.66 22.45 -20.41
N ARG A 189 40.66 23.26 -20.78
CA ARG A 189 40.60 24.18 -21.94
C ARG A 189 41.87 24.08 -22.79
N GLY A 190 41.69 23.89 -24.10
CA GLY A 190 42.72 24.13 -25.11
C GLY A 190 43.91 23.16 -25.10
N GLY A 191 43.68 21.86 -24.90
CA GLY A 191 44.76 20.86 -25.00
C GLY A 191 45.69 20.79 -23.78
N LYS A 192 45.52 21.68 -22.79
CA LYS A 192 46.27 21.70 -21.54
C LYS A 192 45.35 21.32 -20.39
N TRP A 193 45.74 20.31 -19.62
CA TRP A 193 45.16 20.06 -18.29
C TRP A 193 45.33 21.35 -17.47
N PRO A 194 44.27 21.84 -16.80
CA PRO A 194 44.23 23.23 -16.37
C PRO A 194 45.38 23.61 -15.44
N HIS A 195 45.83 24.86 -15.61
CA HIS A 195 46.35 25.67 -14.54
C HIS A 195 45.18 26.04 -13.60
N GLY A 196 44.92 25.22 -12.59
CA GLY A 196 44.14 25.62 -11.41
C GLY A 196 42.62 25.44 -11.51
N ALA A 197 42.03 25.17 -10.34
CA ALA A 197 40.60 25.19 -10.13
C ALA A 197 40.05 26.63 -10.25
N VAL A 198 38.84 26.78 -10.80
CA VAL A 198 38.22 28.06 -11.16
C VAL A 198 37.03 28.34 -10.25
N GLY A 199 36.82 29.60 -9.91
CA GLY A 199 35.72 30.03 -9.05
C GLY A 199 36.01 29.84 -7.56
N VAL A 200 34.95 29.85 -6.75
CA VAL A 200 35.03 29.78 -5.28
C VAL A 200 35.73 28.49 -4.84
N PRO A 201 36.78 28.56 -4.00
CA PRO A 201 37.42 27.39 -3.42
C PRO A 201 36.43 26.47 -2.70
N ASP A 202 36.79 25.19 -2.55
CA ASP A 202 36.02 24.24 -1.72
C ASP A 202 35.72 24.89 -0.36
N GLN A 203 34.44 24.98 -0.01
CA GLN A 203 34.02 25.36 1.34
C GLN A 203 34.17 24.16 2.29
N GLU A 204 33.68 24.32 3.52
CA GLU A 204 33.66 23.23 4.50
C GLU A 204 32.89 22.02 3.97
N GLY A 205 31.83 22.23 3.17
CA GLY A 205 30.95 21.17 2.72
C GLY A 205 29.98 20.73 3.82
N ILE A 206 29.34 19.58 3.62
CA ILE A 206 28.35 19.07 4.58
C ILE A 206 29.05 18.14 5.57
N SER A 207 29.34 18.67 6.75
CA SER A 207 29.89 17.89 7.87
C SER A 207 28.79 17.07 8.58
N ASP A 208 29.19 16.04 9.33
CA ASP A 208 28.31 15.24 10.18
C ASP A 208 27.10 14.63 9.44
N ALA A 209 27.34 14.10 8.25
CA ALA A 209 26.33 13.44 7.43
C ALA A 209 26.96 12.25 6.70
N ASP A 210 26.17 11.19 6.54
CA ASP A 210 26.50 10.04 5.68
C ASP A 210 25.63 10.04 4.42
N PHE A 211 24.44 10.64 4.51
CA PHE A 211 23.51 10.82 3.40
C PHE A 211 22.95 12.24 3.38
N VAL A 212 22.80 12.82 2.19
CA VAL A 212 22.24 14.16 2.00
C VAL A 212 21.00 14.07 1.16
N LEU A 213 19.88 14.56 1.70
CA LEU A 213 18.58 14.52 1.06
C LEU A 213 18.11 15.92 0.68
N TYR A 214 18.06 16.19 -0.62
CA TYR A 214 17.48 17.41 -1.19
C TYR A 214 15.97 17.23 -1.38
N VAL A 215 15.18 18.11 -0.78
CA VAL A 215 13.72 18.00 -0.73
C VAL A 215 13.09 19.19 -1.44
N GLY A 216 12.30 18.94 -2.49
CA GLY A 216 11.50 19.95 -3.19
C GLY A 216 10.01 19.61 -3.21
N ALA A 217 9.18 20.65 -3.29
CA ALA A 217 7.73 20.54 -3.43
C ALA A 217 7.29 21.16 -4.77
N LEU A 218 7.66 20.48 -5.86
CA LEU A 218 7.56 21.01 -7.22
C LEU A 218 6.58 20.20 -8.07
N ALA A 219 5.74 20.90 -8.84
CA ALA A 219 5.02 20.28 -9.95
C ALA A 219 6.03 20.00 -11.07
N THR A 220 6.27 18.72 -11.35
CA THR A 220 7.18 18.27 -12.40
C THR A 220 6.44 17.34 -13.34
N GLU A 221 6.94 17.11 -14.55
CA GLU A 221 6.35 16.14 -15.48
C GLU A 221 6.17 14.76 -14.84
N ARG A 222 7.13 14.37 -13.98
CA ARG A 222 7.08 13.14 -13.19
C ARG A 222 5.96 13.10 -12.15
N CYS A 223 5.51 14.25 -11.64
CA CYS A 223 4.38 14.35 -10.71
C CYS A 223 3.06 14.71 -11.40
N SER A 224 3.07 15.14 -12.67
CA SER A 224 1.84 15.50 -13.40
C SER A 224 1.13 14.29 -14.01
N HIS A 225 1.78 13.12 -14.00
CA HIS A 225 1.17 11.85 -14.39
C HIS A 225 0.57 11.16 -13.16
N GLU A 226 -0.77 11.19 -13.06
CA GLU A 226 -1.59 10.41 -12.12
C GLU A 226 -1.23 10.58 -10.63
N ASN A 227 -1.83 9.77 -9.75
CA ASN A 227 -1.85 9.88 -8.28
C ASN A 227 -0.48 9.64 -7.60
N ILE A 228 0.61 10.16 -8.16
CA ILE A 228 1.96 10.08 -7.60
C ILE A 228 2.05 11.02 -6.39
N ILE A 229 2.20 10.41 -5.22
CA ILE A 229 2.35 11.14 -3.95
C ILE A 229 3.74 11.80 -3.87
N SER A 230 4.78 11.10 -4.34
CA SER A 230 6.18 11.58 -4.35
C SER A 230 7.07 10.65 -5.19
N TYR A 231 8.22 11.15 -5.65
CA TYR A 231 9.30 10.30 -6.18
C TYR A 231 10.64 10.71 -5.57
N ALA A 232 11.61 9.79 -5.60
CA ALA A 232 12.97 10.03 -5.15
C ALA A 232 13.96 9.31 -6.07
N ALA A 233 15.18 9.82 -6.14
CA ALA A 233 16.28 9.24 -6.91
C ALA A 233 17.62 9.71 -6.31
N TYR A 234 18.67 8.92 -6.50
CA TYR A 234 20.03 9.37 -6.27
C TYR A 234 20.49 10.26 -7.42
N CYS A 235 21.25 11.32 -7.11
CA CYS A 235 21.84 12.20 -8.13
C CYS A 235 23.37 12.15 -8.15
N GLN A 236 24.00 11.80 -7.03
CA GLN A 236 25.44 11.55 -6.94
C GLN A 236 25.72 10.33 -6.05
N GLN A 237 26.75 9.57 -6.39
CA GLN A 237 27.17 8.35 -5.68
C GLN A 237 28.67 8.39 -5.38
N GLU A 238 29.05 8.07 -4.14
CA GLU A 238 30.43 8.02 -3.67
C GLU A 238 31.30 6.99 -4.43
N ALA A 239 32.61 7.22 -4.48
CA ALA A 239 33.52 6.43 -5.30
C ALA A 239 33.89 5.05 -4.78
N ASN A 240 33.92 4.83 -3.47
CA ASN A 240 34.40 3.57 -2.89
C ASN A 240 33.26 2.61 -2.51
N MET A 241 32.13 3.15 -2.05
CA MET A 241 31.00 2.43 -1.49
C MET A 241 29.81 2.40 -2.47
N ASP A 242 29.58 3.48 -3.21
CA ASP A 242 28.41 3.62 -4.08
C ASP A 242 28.74 3.53 -5.58
N SER A 243 30.01 3.28 -5.96
CA SER A 243 30.40 3.27 -7.37
C SER A 243 29.97 2.00 -8.08
N LEU A 244 28.70 1.97 -8.45
CA LEU A 244 28.17 0.98 -9.38
C LEU A 244 28.31 1.53 -10.80
N GLY A 245 29.19 0.91 -11.59
CA GLY A 245 29.02 0.91 -13.04
C GLY A 245 27.72 0.18 -13.40
N LEU A 246 27.38 0.12 -14.69
CA LEU A 246 26.35 -0.80 -15.19
C LEU A 246 26.80 -2.23 -14.89
N TYR A 247 26.46 -2.75 -13.70
CA TYR A 247 26.75 -4.12 -13.31
C TYR A 247 25.58 -5.00 -13.70
N GLN A 248 25.82 -5.95 -14.59
CA GLN A 248 24.95 -7.11 -14.71
C GLN A 248 25.06 -7.91 -13.40
N TRP A 249 23.93 -8.20 -12.76
CA TRP A 249 23.94 -9.03 -11.56
C TRP A 249 24.46 -10.43 -11.90
N SER A 250 25.07 -11.08 -10.92
CA SER A 250 25.43 -12.50 -11.04
C SER A 250 24.31 -13.39 -10.50
N ASP A 251 24.39 -14.69 -10.80
CA ASP A 251 23.51 -15.72 -10.22
C ASP A 251 23.64 -15.86 -8.69
N LYS A 252 24.58 -15.14 -8.06
CA LYS A 252 24.68 -15.04 -6.59
C LYS A 252 23.77 -13.95 -6.00
N VAL A 253 23.21 -13.09 -6.83
CA VAL A 253 22.35 -11.96 -6.39
C VAL A 253 20.93 -12.18 -6.85
N VAL A 254 20.71 -12.31 -8.17
CA VAL A 254 19.39 -12.60 -8.74
C VAL A 254 19.46 -13.85 -9.60
N ARG A 255 18.49 -14.74 -9.44
CA ARG A 255 18.35 -15.97 -10.21
C ARG A 255 16.98 -16.05 -10.87
N LYS A 256 16.96 -16.40 -12.16
CA LYS A 256 15.73 -16.76 -12.87
C LYS A 256 15.34 -18.20 -12.52
N VAL A 257 14.08 -18.43 -12.17
CA VAL A 257 13.52 -19.75 -11.84
C VAL A 257 12.18 -19.94 -12.53
N GLU A 258 11.88 -21.16 -12.97
CA GLU A 258 10.55 -21.55 -13.45
C GLU A 258 9.75 -22.23 -12.33
N ARG A 259 8.52 -21.75 -12.08
CA ARG A 259 7.55 -22.36 -11.18
C ARG A 259 6.52 -23.14 -12.01
N LEU A 260 6.01 -24.24 -11.42
CA LEU A 260 4.84 -24.95 -11.94
C LEU A 260 3.59 -24.23 -11.43
N TRP A 261 2.81 -23.70 -12.35
CA TRP A 261 1.77 -22.72 -12.06
C TRP A 261 0.39 -23.25 -12.44
N ASP A 262 -0.45 -23.49 -11.43
CA ASP A 262 -1.81 -23.99 -11.62
C ASP A 262 -2.72 -22.87 -12.13
N VAL A 263 -3.41 -23.13 -13.25
CA VAL A 263 -4.33 -22.19 -13.91
C VAL A 263 -5.65 -22.90 -14.22
N ARG A 264 -6.62 -22.14 -14.74
CA ARG A 264 -7.96 -22.62 -15.13
C ARG A 264 -7.90 -23.88 -16.01
N ASP A 265 -8.95 -24.69 -15.88
CA ASP A 265 -9.12 -26.02 -16.48
C ASP A 265 -8.12 -27.06 -15.94
N ASN A 266 -7.69 -26.92 -14.68
CA ASN A 266 -6.66 -27.76 -14.05
C ASN A 266 -5.37 -27.90 -14.87
N LYS A 267 -5.02 -26.86 -15.63
CA LYS A 267 -3.78 -26.84 -16.42
C LYS A 267 -2.63 -26.35 -15.54
N ILE A 268 -1.43 -26.84 -15.86
CA ILE A 268 -0.20 -26.36 -15.23
C ILE A 268 0.67 -25.75 -16.33
N VAL A 269 1.05 -24.49 -16.16
CA VAL A 269 1.94 -23.77 -17.06
C VAL A 269 3.29 -23.49 -16.39
N ARG A 270 4.29 -23.13 -17.19
CA ARG A 270 5.58 -22.65 -16.68
C ARG A 270 5.49 -21.14 -16.47
N HIS A 271 5.70 -20.70 -15.24
CA HIS A 271 5.72 -19.29 -14.89
C HIS A 271 7.15 -18.89 -14.49
N THR A 272 7.66 -17.83 -15.08
CA THR A 272 9.04 -17.36 -14.82
C THR A 272 9.03 -16.32 -13.70
N VAL A 273 9.87 -16.55 -12.69
CA VAL A 273 10.09 -15.60 -11.59
C VAL A 273 11.58 -15.27 -11.46
N TYR A 274 11.87 -14.11 -10.88
CA TYR A 274 13.23 -13.71 -10.51
C TYR A 274 13.36 -13.67 -9.00
N LEU A 275 14.37 -14.37 -8.48
CA LEU A 275 14.60 -14.50 -7.04
C LEU A 275 15.81 -13.67 -6.65
N LEU A 276 15.68 -12.83 -5.62
CA LEU A 276 16.82 -12.31 -4.88
C LEU A 276 17.31 -13.39 -3.92
N VAL A 277 18.54 -13.87 -4.13
CA VAL A 277 19.10 -15.06 -3.47
C VAL A 277 20.24 -14.74 -2.49
N THR A 278 20.31 -13.50 -2.02
CA THR A 278 21.34 -13.09 -1.06
C THR A 278 21.11 -13.74 0.31
N PRO A 279 22.18 -14.01 1.10
CA PRO A 279 22.10 -14.91 2.23
C PRO A 279 21.06 -14.53 3.31
N ARG A 280 20.99 -13.27 3.73
CA ARG A 280 20.04 -12.85 4.78
C ARG A 280 18.63 -12.75 4.24
N VAL A 281 18.46 -12.33 2.99
CA VAL A 281 17.13 -12.31 2.35
C VAL A 281 16.56 -13.72 2.31
N VAL A 282 17.35 -14.71 1.88
CA VAL A 282 16.95 -16.12 1.89
C VAL A 282 16.58 -16.56 3.31
N GLU A 283 17.41 -16.24 4.30
CA GLU A 283 17.16 -16.59 5.69
C GLU A 283 15.85 -16.00 6.23
N GLU A 284 15.64 -14.70 6.10
CA GLU A 284 14.44 -14.04 6.61
C GLU A 284 13.19 -14.40 5.81
N ALA A 285 13.29 -14.64 4.49
CA ALA A 285 12.17 -15.15 3.69
C ALA A 285 11.76 -16.56 4.14
N ARG A 286 12.72 -17.47 4.37
CA ARG A 286 12.43 -18.82 4.89
C ARG A 286 11.72 -18.77 6.23
N LYS A 287 12.19 -17.91 7.14
CA LYS A 287 11.56 -17.70 8.46
C LYS A 287 10.17 -17.07 8.34
N HIS A 288 9.99 -16.11 7.44
CA HIS A 288 8.72 -15.42 7.24
C HIS A 288 7.65 -16.39 6.76
N PHE A 289 7.90 -17.11 5.67
CA PHE A 289 6.92 -18.03 5.08
C PHE A 289 6.84 -19.40 5.77
N ASP A 290 7.76 -19.74 6.67
CA ASP A 290 7.95 -21.11 7.19
C ASP A 290 8.20 -22.13 6.07
N CYS A 291 9.17 -21.81 5.20
CA CYS A 291 9.57 -22.67 4.08
C CYS A 291 11.09 -22.85 4.06
N PRO A 292 11.65 -23.87 4.76
CA PRO A 292 13.10 -24.06 4.88
C PRO A 292 13.86 -24.27 3.56
N VAL A 293 13.16 -24.73 2.52
CA VAL A 293 13.74 -25.04 1.19
C VAL A 293 13.61 -23.89 0.19
N LEU A 294 13.08 -22.72 0.60
CA LEU A 294 12.92 -21.57 -0.28
C LEU A 294 14.29 -21.09 -0.79
N GLU A 295 14.39 -20.82 -2.10
CA GLU A 295 15.67 -20.51 -2.75
C GLU A 295 16.06 -19.02 -2.67
N GLY A 296 15.08 -18.14 -2.46
CA GLY A 296 15.20 -16.68 -2.44
C GLY A 296 13.83 -16.01 -2.37
N MET A 297 13.83 -14.68 -2.33
CA MET A 297 12.58 -13.89 -2.33
C MET A 297 12.26 -13.41 -3.74
N GLU A 298 11.01 -13.56 -4.18
CA GLU A 298 10.59 -13.14 -5.52
C GLU A 298 10.59 -11.61 -5.67
N LEU A 299 11.17 -11.14 -6.78
CA LEU A 299 11.09 -9.78 -7.27
C LEU A 299 9.92 -9.67 -8.23
N GLU A 300 9.31 -8.49 -8.23
CA GLU A 300 8.21 -8.12 -9.10
C GLU A 300 8.54 -8.37 -10.58
N ASN A 301 7.62 -8.98 -11.31
CA ASN A 301 7.77 -9.32 -12.74
C ASN A 301 6.82 -8.52 -13.66
N GLN A 302 5.96 -7.66 -13.11
CA GLN A 302 5.00 -6.84 -13.85
C GLN A 302 5.18 -5.33 -13.58
N GLY A 303 4.30 -4.49 -14.15
CA GLY A 303 4.31 -3.04 -13.95
C GLY A 303 5.35 -2.24 -14.77
N GLY A 304 6.20 -2.92 -15.55
CA GLY A 304 7.17 -2.30 -16.46
C GLY A 304 8.45 -1.80 -15.78
N MET A 305 9.32 -1.09 -16.52
CA MET A 305 10.69 -0.74 -16.11
C MET A 305 10.83 -0.06 -14.74
N GLY A 306 9.81 0.68 -14.30
CA GLY A 306 9.80 1.37 -13.02
C GLY A 306 9.44 0.48 -11.82
N THR A 307 8.90 -0.70 -12.08
CA THR A 307 8.28 -1.58 -11.09
C THR A 307 8.94 -2.95 -11.11
N GLU A 308 8.96 -3.59 -12.28
CA GLU A 308 9.58 -4.88 -12.56
C GLU A 308 11.02 -4.87 -12.05
N LEU A 309 11.37 -5.91 -11.29
CA LEU A 309 12.68 -6.19 -10.68
C LEU A 309 13.21 -5.09 -9.73
N ASN A 310 12.45 -4.02 -9.50
CA ASN A 310 12.80 -2.92 -8.59
C ASN A 310 12.05 -2.98 -7.25
N HIS A 311 11.16 -3.96 -7.10
CA HIS A 311 10.25 -4.11 -5.98
C HIS A 311 10.08 -5.59 -5.63
N TRP A 312 9.56 -5.84 -4.44
CA TRP A 312 9.13 -7.17 -4.05
C TRP A 312 7.84 -7.57 -4.77
N GLU A 313 7.72 -8.86 -5.06
CA GLU A 313 6.51 -9.48 -5.61
C GLU A 313 5.30 -9.21 -4.70
N LYS A 314 4.34 -8.41 -5.18
CA LYS A 314 3.22 -7.96 -4.36
C LYS A 314 2.28 -9.12 -4.01
N ARG A 315 2.15 -10.15 -4.85
CA ARG A 315 1.38 -11.36 -4.52
C ARG A 315 1.84 -12.00 -3.21
N LEU A 316 3.14 -11.95 -2.93
CA LEU A 316 3.76 -12.61 -1.78
C LEU A 316 4.00 -11.72 -0.57
N LEU A 317 4.12 -10.40 -0.76
CA LEU A 317 4.45 -9.46 0.32
C LEU A 317 3.47 -8.28 0.48
N GLU A 318 2.47 -8.15 -0.38
CA GLU A 318 1.31 -7.23 -0.30
C GLU A 318 1.58 -5.84 0.29
N ASN A 319 1.42 -5.64 1.60
CA ASN A 319 1.61 -4.35 2.29
C ASN A 319 3.05 -4.08 2.73
N GLU A 320 4.03 -4.84 2.25
CA GLU A 320 5.43 -4.48 2.40
C GLU A 320 5.73 -3.17 1.66
N ALA A 321 6.44 -2.26 2.33
CA ALA A 321 6.66 -0.89 1.87
C ALA A 321 7.41 -0.78 0.54
N MET A 322 8.11 -1.83 0.12
CA MET A 322 8.90 -1.93 -1.11
C MET A 322 8.23 -2.79 -2.19
N THR A 323 6.92 -3.03 -2.10
CA THR A 323 6.12 -3.54 -3.22
C THR A 323 5.83 -2.44 -4.24
N GLY A 324 5.55 -2.81 -5.50
CA GLY A 324 5.44 -1.91 -6.64
C GLY A 324 4.23 -0.97 -6.68
N SER A 325 3.42 -0.92 -5.62
CA SER A 325 2.26 -0.02 -5.53
C SER A 325 1.96 0.40 -4.10
N HIS A 326 1.31 1.56 -3.95
CA HIS A 326 0.88 2.03 -2.64
C HIS A 326 -0.23 1.13 -2.07
N THR A 327 -0.08 0.70 -0.82
CA THR A 327 -1.16 0.06 -0.05
C THR A 327 -1.29 0.70 1.33
N GLN A 328 -2.46 0.61 1.96
CA GLN A 328 -2.65 1.11 3.31
C GLN A 328 -1.85 0.25 4.31
N ASN A 329 -1.49 0.83 5.45
CA ASN A 329 -0.79 0.10 6.52
C ASN A 329 0.52 -0.57 6.06
N ARG A 330 1.36 0.19 5.34
CA ARG A 330 2.68 -0.27 4.87
C ARG A 330 3.58 -0.65 6.03
N VAL A 331 4.36 -1.71 5.84
CA VAL A 331 5.34 -2.19 6.82
C VAL A 331 6.72 -2.31 6.20
N LEU A 332 7.76 -1.86 6.91
CA LEU A 332 9.14 -2.20 6.59
C LEU A 332 9.52 -3.50 7.30
N SER A 333 9.47 -4.59 6.55
CA SER A 333 9.63 -5.94 7.07
C SER A 333 11.10 -6.31 7.31
N ARG A 334 11.30 -7.41 8.04
CA ARG A 334 12.63 -8.04 8.20
C ARG A 334 13.28 -8.41 6.85
N ILE A 335 12.49 -8.71 5.82
CA ILE A 335 12.99 -9.06 4.48
C ILE A 335 13.65 -7.83 3.82
N THR A 336 13.03 -6.66 3.90
CA THR A 336 13.63 -5.41 3.38
C THR A 336 14.88 -5.03 4.16
N LEU A 337 14.85 -5.12 5.50
CA LEU A 337 16.05 -4.87 6.32
C LEU A 337 17.20 -5.82 5.97
N ALA A 338 16.88 -7.10 5.69
CA ALA A 338 17.85 -8.08 5.24
C ALA A 338 18.47 -7.76 3.89
N LEU A 339 17.66 -7.30 2.93
CA LEU A 339 18.17 -6.79 1.65
C LEU A 339 19.13 -5.62 1.88
N MET A 340 18.73 -4.65 2.70
CA MET A 340 19.58 -3.48 3.01
C MET A 340 20.90 -3.88 3.66
N GLU A 341 20.92 -4.89 4.54
CA GLU A 341 22.16 -5.39 5.14
C GLU A 341 23.01 -6.22 4.15
N ASP A 342 22.39 -7.01 3.27
CA ASP A 342 23.09 -7.78 2.23
C ASP A 342 23.72 -6.90 1.15
N THR A 343 23.32 -5.63 1.00
CA THR A 343 24.04 -4.66 0.16
C THR A 343 25.48 -4.43 0.64
N GLY A 344 25.75 -4.64 1.93
CA GLY A 344 27.03 -4.33 2.57
C GLY A 344 27.22 -2.85 2.93
N TRP A 345 26.29 -1.97 2.55
CA TRP A 345 26.30 -0.55 2.92
C TRP A 345 25.85 -0.31 4.35
N TYR A 346 24.90 -1.12 4.82
CA TYR A 346 24.24 -0.95 6.10
C TYR A 346 24.38 -2.19 6.97
N LYS A 347 24.29 -1.99 8.28
CA LYS A 347 23.95 -3.03 9.25
C LYS A 347 22.58 -2.69 9.83
N ALA A 348 21.64 -3.64 9.79
CA ALA A 348 20.25 -3.39 10.14
C ALA A 348 19.96 -3.76 11.59
N ASN A 349 19.28 -2.88 12.31
CA ASN A 349 18.68 -3.18 13.59
C ASN A 349 17.29 -3.82 13.36
N TYR A 350 17.27 -5.14 13.32
CA TYR A 350 16.04 -5.92 13.12
C TYR A 350 14.97 -5.76 14.22
N SER A 351 15.26 -5.11 15.36
CA SER A 351 14.23 -4.76 16.35
C SER A 351 13.31 -3.64 15.85
N MET A 352 13.74 -2.87 14.84
CA MET A 352 12.95 -1.82 14.20
C MET A 352 12.04 -2.37 13.09
N ALA A 353 12.21 -3.64 12.71
CA ALA A 353 11.39 -4.27 11.69
C ALA A 353 9.93 -4.34 12.13
N GLU A 354 9.03 -3.96 11.24
CA GLU A 354 7.61 -4.08 11.47
C GLU A 354 7.13 -5.50 11.16
N LYS A 355 6.08 -5.93 11.86
CA LYS A 355 5.49 -7.26 11.66
C LYS A 355 4.68 -7.26 10.35
N LEU A 356 5.13 -8.03 9.38
CA LEU A 356 4.36 -8.37 8.18
C LEU A 356 3.57 -9.65 8.45
N ASP A 357 2.24 -9.57 8.44
CA ASP A 357 1.36 -10.73 8.66
C ASP A 357 1.05 -11.48 7.36
N TRP A 358 1.06 -10.77 6.22
CA TRP A 358 0.81 -11.36 4.91
C TRP A 358 1.84 -12.45 4.56
N GLY A 359 1.38 -13.64 4.18
CA GLY A 359 2.23 -14.77 3.82
C GLY A 359 2.92 -15.47 5.01
N ARG A 360 2.83 -14.92 6.22
CA ARG A 360 3.61 -15.42 7.35
C ARG A 360 3.16 -16.83 7.76
N GLY A 361 4.10 -17.78 7.77
CA GLY A 361 3.85 -19.17 8.15
C GLY A 361 2.95 -19.95 7.19
N MET A 362 2.73 -19.47 5.96
CA MET A 362 1.83 -20.11 4.98
C MET A 362 2.47 -21.27 4.20
N GLY A 363 3.76 -21.53 4.43
CA GLY A 363 4.49 -22.68 3.92
C GLY A 363 4.94 -22.53 2.45
N CYS A 364 5.62 -23.57 1.97
CA CYS A 364 6.23 -23.56 0.65
C CYS A 364 5.23 -23.52 -0.51
N ASP A 365 4.06 -24.12 -0.33
CA ASP A 365 3.01 -24.14 -1.37
C ASP A 365 2.51 -22.73 -1.67
N PHE A 366 2.26 -21.91 -0.64
CA PHE A 366 1.85 -20.52 -0.81
C PHE A 366 2.85 -19.72 -1.65
N VAL A 367 4.14 -19.89 -1.36
CA VAL A 367 5.19 -19.11 -2.02
C VAL A 367 5.43 -19.56 -3.47
N ARG A 368 5.50 -20.88 -3.69
CA ARG A 368 6.01 -21.48 -4.94
C ARG A 368 4.92 -21.83 -5.95
N LYS A 369 3.64 -21.74 -5.58
CA LYS A 369 2.49 -22.08 -6.42
C LYS A 369 1.63 -20.85 -6.68
N SER A 370 0.69 -20.99 -7.62
CA SER A 370 -0.28 -19.94 -7.94
C SER A 370 -1.29 -19.75 -6.79
N CYS A 371 -1.93 -18.59 -6.75
CA CYS A 371 -3.04 -18.37 -5.82
C CYS A 371 -4.24 -19.28 -6.10
N LYS A 372 -4.41 -19.77 -7.35
CA LYS A 372 -5.38 -20.85 -7.64
C LYS A 372 -5.09 -22.09 -6.80
N PHE A 373 -3.85 -22.58 -6.80
CA PHE A 373 -3.49 -23.76 -6.02
C PHE A 373 -3.83 -23.57 -4.54
N TRP A 374 -3.52 -22.38 -3.99
CA TRP A 374 -3.88 -22.04 -2.62
C TRP A 374 -5.40 -22.07 -2.41
N ILE A 375 -6.17 -21.36 -3.24
CA ILE A 375 -7.63 -21.28 -3.14
C ILE A 375 -8.24 -22.69 -3.18
N ASP A 376 -7.85 -23.52 -4.14
CA ASP A 376 -8.36 -24.87 -4.29
C ASP A 376 -8.01 -25.75 -3.07
N GLN A 377 -6.78 -25.65 -2.57
CA GLN A 377 -6.35 -26.39 -1.38
C GLN A 377 -7.16 -25.97 -0.14
N GLN A 378 -7.39 -24.67 0.06
CA GLN A 378 -8.18 -24.16 1.19
C GLN A 378 -9.65 -24.56 1.09
N ARG A 379 -10.24 -24.52 -0.12
CA ARG A 379 -11.61 -25.01 -0.37
C ARG A 379 -11.73 -26.49 -0.02
N GLN A 380 -10.78 -27.32 -0.44
CA GLN A 380 -10.78 -28.76 -0.12
C GLN A 380 -10.70 -29.01 1.40
N LYS A 381 -9.89 -28.21 2.11
CA LYS A 381 -9.78 -28.26 3.58
C LYS A 381 -10.97 -27.62 4.31
N ARG A 382 -11.91 -26.99 3.59
CA ARG A 382 -13.02 -26.19 4.16
C ARG A 382 -12.52 -25.10 5.11
N GLN A 383 -11.37 -24.51 4.78
CA GLN A 383 -10.75 -23.42 5.52
C GLN A 383 -11.02 -22.08 4.83
N MET A 384 -10.77 -20.98 5.53
CA MET A 384 -10.86 -19.64 4.93
C MET A 384 -9.81 -19.52 3.82
N LEU A 385 -10.19 -18.93 2.68
CA LEU A 385 -9.32 -18.77 1.51
C LEU A 385 -8.20 -17.74 1.71
N SER A 386 -8.24 -17.03 2.84
CA SER A 386 -7.30 -15.99 3.25
C SER A 386 -5.84 -16.41 3.01
N PRO A 387 -5.00 -15.52 2.45
CA PRO A 387 -5.25 -14.11 2.22
C PRO A 387 -5.98 -13.80 0.89
N TYR A 388 -6.16 -14.81 0.03
CA TYR A 388 -6.88 -14.68 -1.23
C TYR A 388 -8.40 -14.81 -1.04
N CYS A 389 -9.17 -14.52 -2.08
CA CYS A 389 -10.62 -14.55 -2.04
C CYS A 389 -11.25 -14.85 -3.41
N ASP A 390 -12.52 -15.23 -3.41
CA ASP A 390 -13.28 -15.59 -4.62
C ASP A 390 -14.67 -14.93 -4.69
N THR A 391 -14.93 -13.97 -3.79
CA THR A 391 -16.19 -13.24 -3.77
C THR A 391 -16.14 -12.08 -4.75
N LEU A 392 -17.17 -11.95 -5.60
CA LEU A 392 -17.25 -10.85 -6.54
C LEU A 392 -17.47 -9.54 -5.80
N ARG A 393 -16.84 -8.47 -6.28
CA ARG A 393 -17.19 -7.11 -5.85
C ARG A 393 -18.58 -6.75 -6.40
N SER A 394 -19.62 -6.96 -5.60
CA SER A 394 -21.02 -6.70 -5.94
C SER A 394 -21.61 -5.47 -5.25
N ASN A 395 -22.85 -5.12 -5.59
CA ASN A 395 -23.70 -4.23 -4.80
C ASN A 395 -24.99 -4.99 -4.45
N PRO A 396 -25.26 -5.30 -3.16
CA PRO A 396 -24.49 -4.90 -1.99
C PRO A 396 -23.11 -5.55 -1.88
N LEU A 397 -22.23 -4.92 -1.10
CA LEU A 397 -20.88 -5.41 -0.84
C LEU A 397 -20.92 -6.59 0.14
N GLN A 398 -20.22 -7.66 -0.22
CA GLN A 398 -19.92 -8.73 0.73
C GLN A 398 -18.63 -8.38 1.48
N LEU A 399 -18.78 -7.97 2.75
CA LEU A 399 -17.67 -7.53 3.58
C LEU A 399 -16.90 -8.73 4.15
N THR A 400 -15.60 -8.56 4.30
CA THR A 400 -14.68 -9.51 4.93
C THR A 400 -13.64 -8.75 5.75
N CYS A 401 -12.73 -9.45 6.42
CA CYS A 401 -11.62 -8.81 7.10
C CYS A 401 -10.34 -8.88 6.29
N ARG A 402 -9.49 -7.86 6.44
CA ARG A 402 -8.07 -7.96 6.04
C ARG A 402 -7.41 -9.10 6.81
N GLN A 403 -6.37 -9.71 6.25
CA GLN A 403 -5.65 -10.85 6.82
C GLN A 403 -5.25 -10.66 8.29
N ASP A 404 -4.81 -9.46 8.68
CA ASP A 404 -4.37 -9.14 10.05
C ASP A 404 -5.50 -8.62 10.96
N GLN A 405 -6.75 -8.73 10.50
CA GLN A 405 -7.97 -8.30 11.16
C GLN A 405 -7.95 -6.84 11.66
N ARG A 406 -7.16 -5.94 11.05
CA ARG A 406 -7.16 -4.52 11.47
C ARG A 406 -8.19 -3.67 10.76
N ALA A 407 -8.74 -4.14 9.65
CA ALA A 407 -9.64 -3.37 8.83
C ALA A 407 -10.71 -4.24 8.18
N VAL A 408 -11.87 -3.64 7.94
CA VAL A 408 -12.90 -4.19 7.08
C VAL A 408 -12.42 -4.12 5.63
N ALA A 409 -12.70 -5.15 4.85
CA ALA A 409 -12.18 -5.34 3.52
C ALA A 409 -13.26 -5.87 2.58
N VAL A 410 -12.96 -5.79 1.29
CA VAL A 410 -13.73 -6.42 0.22
C VAL A 410 -12.78 -7.18 -0.68
N CYS A 411 -13.26 -8.28 -1.27
CA CYS A 411 -12.46 -8.97 -2.27
C CYS A 411 -12.29 -8.07 -3.50
N ASN A 412 -11.05 -7.89 -3.96
CA ASN A 412 -10.75 -7.06 -5.13
C ASN A 412 -10.94 -7.80 -6.47
N LEU A 413 -11.72 -8.88 -6.48
CA LEU A 413 -12.07 -9.64 -7.68
C LEU A 413 -13.04 -8.86 -8.56
N GLN A 414 -12.68 -8.67 -9.83
CA GLN A 414 -13.47 -7.91 -10.80
C GLN A 414 -13.43 -8.53 -12.21
N LYS A 415 -14.36 -8.08 -13.07
CA LYS A 415 -14.36 -8.40 -14.51
C LYS A 415 -13.51 -7.39 -15.28
N PHE A 416 -12.64 -7.89 -16.14
CA PHE A 416 -11.82 -7.11 -17.08
C PHE A 416 -12.51 -6.99 -18.44
N PRO A 417 -12.23 -5.93 -19.22
CA PRO A 417 -12.79 -5.76 -20.56
C PRO A 417 -12.23 -6.74 -21.60
N LYS A 418 -11.06 -7.31 -21.31
CA LYS A 418 -10.37 -8.32 -22.14
C LYS A 418 -10.09 -9.56 -21.29
N PRO A 419 -10.02 -10.75 -21.89
CA PRO A 419 -9.63 -11.94 -21.16
C PRO A 419 -8.20 -11.76 -20.63
N LEU A 420 -7.97 -12.22 -19.41
CA LEU A 420 -6.66 -12.23 -18.78
C LEU A 420 -5.73 -13.21 -19.52
N PRO A 421 -4.40 -12.98 -19.51
CA PRO A 421 -3.44 -13.98 -19.97
C PRO A 421 -3.67 -15.33 -19.28
N GLN A 422 -3.40 -16.42 -19.99
CA GLN A 422 -3.70 -17.78 -19.50
C GLN A 422 -3.07 -18.09 -18.14
N GLU A 423 -1.87 -17.58 -17.88
CA GLU A 423 -1.15 -17.77 -16.61
C GLU A 423 -1.82 -17.10 -15.39
N TYR A 424 -2.74 -16.15 -15.63
CA TYR A 424 -3.44 -15.38 -14.62
C TYR A 424 -4.94 -15.70 -14.55
N GLN A 425 -5.39 -16.77 -15.21
CA GLN A 425 -6.77 -17.27 -15.13
C GLN A 425 -6.87 -18.32 -14.02
N TYR A 426 -7.44 -17.97 -12.86
CA TYR A 426 -7.37 -18.81 -11.65
C TYR A 426 -8.62 -19.61 -11.30
N PHE A 427 -9.74 -19.33 -11.95
CA PHE A 427 -11.03 -19.86 -11.52
C PHE A 427 -11.59 -20.88 -12.50
N ASP A 428 -11.88 -22.09 -12.00
CA ASP A 428 -12.67 -23.10 -12.71
C ASP A 428 -14.18 -22.87 -12.52
N GLU A 429 -14.55 -22.21 -11.40
CA GLU A 429 -15.91 -21.83 -11.07
C GLU A 429 -15.92 -20.55 -10.23
N LEU A 430 -16.92 -19.69 -10.49
CA LEU A 430 -17.26 -18.53 -9.67
C LEU A 430 -18.77 -18.46 -9.55
N SER A 431 -19.27 -18.19 -8.34
CA SER A 431 -20.70 -18.16 -8.06
C SER A 431 -21.41 -17.12 -8.94
N GLY A 432 -22.40 -17.57 -9.73
CA GLY A 432 -23.19 -16.71 -10.60
C GLY A 432 -22.53 -16.30 -11.91
N ILE A 433 -21.34 -16.83 -12.24
CA ILE A 433 -20.60 -16.51 -13.47
C ILE A 433 -20.57 -17.70 -14.43
N PRO A 434 -21.01 -17.52 -15.70
CA PRO A 434 -20.90 -18.55 -16.72
C PRO A 434 -19.44 -18.92 -17.05
N ALA A 435 -19.20 -20.16 -17.48
CA ALA A 435 -17.86 -20.69 -17.70
C ALA A 435 -17.08 -19.92 -18.80
N GLU A 436 -17.79 -19.40 -19.80
CA GLU A 436 -17.26 -18.59 -20.90
C GLU A 436 -16.74 -17.21 -20.46
N ASP A 437 -17.24 -16.72 -19.34
CA ASP A 437 -16.91 -15.40 -18.79
C ASP A 437 -15.74 -15.47 -17.79
N LEU A 438 -15.44 -16.66 -17.22
CA LEU A 438 -14.36 -16.86 -16.24
C LEU A 438 -12.99 -16.32 -16.66
N PRO A 439 -12.54 -16.41 -17.93
CA PRO A 439 -11.26 -15.85 -18.36
C PRO A 439 -11.13 -14.33 -18.17
N TYR A 440 -12.23 -13.62 -17.95
CA TYR A 440 -12.27 -12.18 -17.73
C TYR A 440 -12.19 -11.80 -16.26
N TYR A 441 -12.16 -12.75 -15.32
CA TYR A 441 -12.17 -12.47 -13.88
C TYR A 441 -10.81 -12.71 -13.22
N GLY A 442 -10.37 -11.72 -12.45
CA GLY A 442 -9.17 -11.79 -11.61
C GLY A 442 -9.11 -10.64 -10.61
N GLY A 443 -8.10 -10.64 -9.77
CA GLY A 443 -7.81 -9.54 -8.85
C GLY A 443 -7.52 -8.24 -9.61
N SER A 444 -7.99 -7.11 -9.09
CA SER A 444 -7.86 -5.80 -9.74
C SER A 444 -6.43 -5.24 -9.78
N VAL A 445 -5.48 -5.85 -9.06
CA VAL A 445 -4.09 -5.41 -8.94
C VAL A 445 -3.22 -6.26 -9.86
N GLU A 446 -2.75 -5.66 -10.95
CA GLU A 446 -1.92 -6.34 -11.95
C GLU A 446 -0.68 -6.97 -11.31
N ILE A 447 0.13 -6.18 -10.63
CA ILE A 447 1.41 -6.58 -10.01
C ILE A 447 1.28 -7.56 -8.83
N ALA A 448 0.08 -8.04 -8.55
CA ALA A 448 -0.14 -9.14 -7.61
C ALA A 448 -0.48 -10.43 -8.38
N ASP A 449 0.07 -10.60 -9.59
CA ASP A 449 -0.25 -11.65 -10.56
C ASP A 449 -1.76 -11.77 -10.84
N TYR A 450 -2.54 -10.69 -10.76
CA TYR A 450 -4.01 -10.73 -10.77
C TYR A 450 -4.64 -11.69 -9.73
N CYS A 451 -3.91 -12.06 -8.67
CA CYS A 451 -4.46 -12.84 -7.58
C CYS A 451 -5.44 -11.99 -6.77
N PRO A 452 -6.71 -12.43 -6.60
CA PRO A 452 -7.69 -11.69 -5.83
C PRO A 452 -7.49 -11.86 -4.34
N PHE A 453 -7.54 -10.76 -3.60
CA PHE A 453 -7.37 -10.70 -2.15
C PHE A 453 -8.28 -9.68 -1.47
N SER A 454 -8.45 -9.87 -0.16
CA SER A 454 -9.23 -8.98 0.70
C SER A 454 -8.51 -7.64 0.86
N GLN A 455 -9.04 -6.60 0.22
CA GLN A 455 -8.46 -5.27 0.21
C GLN A 455 -9.32 -4.28 1.00
N GLU A 456 -8.65 -3.41 1.76
CA GLU A 456 -9.30 -2.27 2.41
C GLU A 456 -9.93 -1.30 1.41
N PHE A 457 -10.99 -0.65 1.85
CA PHE A 457 -11.63 0.41 1.07
C PHE A 457 -11.94 1.62 1.95
N SER A 458 -12.42 2.68 1.32
CA SER A 458 -12.97 3.84 2.02
C SER A 458 -14.43 4.01 1.63
N TRP A 459 -15.26 4.46 2.56
CA TRP A 459 -16.64 4.80 2.26
C TRP A 459 -16.69 6.19 1.64
N HIS A 460 -17.40 6.28 0.52
CA HIS A 460 -17.67 7.53 -0.18
C HIS A 460 -19.17 7.76 -0.26
N LEU A 461 -19.62 9.00 -0.01
CA LEU A 461 -21.00 9.41 -0.20
C LEU A 461 -21.02 10.50 -1.27
N SER A 462 -21.75 10.27 -2.36
CA SER A 462 -21.79 11.19 -3.51
C SER A 462 -20.41 11.54 -4.07
N GLY A 463 -19.45 10.63 -3.98
CA GLY A 463 -18.05 10.80 -4.40
C GLY A 463 -17.13 11.39 -3.32
N GLU A 464 -17.67 11.98 -2.26
CA GLU A 464 -16.88 12.56 -1.17
C GLU A 464 -16.46 11.50 -0.16
N TYR A 465 -15.19 11.51 0.22
CA TYR A 465 -14.64 10.64 1.26
C TYR A 465 -15.38 10.85 2.59
N GLN A 466 -15.79 9.77 3.22
CA GLN A 466 -16.44 9.80 4.54
C GLN A 466 -15.49 9.28 5.62
N ARG A 467 -15.02 8.03 5.47
CA ARG A 467 -14.17 7.35 6.45
C ARG A 467 -13.42 6.18 5.81
N SER A 468 -12.30 5.77 6.42
CA SER A 468 -11.57 4.57 6.00
C SER A 468 -12.16 3.33 6.70
N SER A 469 -11.74 2.14 6.28
CA SER A 469 -12.15 0.84 6.84
C SER A 469 -11.31 0.33 8.00
N ASP A 470 -10.32 1.11 8.43
CA ASP A 470 -9.45 0.76 9.56
C ASP A 470 -10.23 0.79 10.88
N CYS A 471 -10.24 -0.34 11.59
CA CYS A 471 -10.98 -0.50 12.85
C CYS A 471 -10.34 0.29 14.00
N ARG A 472 -9.08 0.70 13.88
CA ARG A 472 -8.32 1.32 14.97
C ARG A 472 -8.45 2.83 15.06
N ILE A 473 -8.93 3.46 13.99
CA ILE A 473 -9.10 4.91 13.88
C ILE A 473 -10.45 5.30 14.51
N LEU A 474 -10.42 6.13 15.56
CA LEU A 474 -11.61 6.53 16.30
C LEU A 474 -12.59 7.35 15.44
N GLU A 475 -12.05 8.15 14.53
CA GLU A 475 -12.79 9.00 13.59
C GLU A 475 -13.64 8.18 12.61
N ASN A 476 -13.38 6.87 12.47
CA ASN A 476 -14.17 5.99 11.63
C ASN A 476 -15.45 5.48 12.33
N GLN A 477 -15.73 5.84 13.59
CA GLN A 477 -16.93 5.38 14.31
C GLN A 477 -18.23 5.74 13.54
N PRO A 478 -19.09 4.76 13.19
CA PRO A 478 -20.38 5.05 12.57
C PRO A 478 -21.27 5.94 13.44
N GLU A 479 -22.04 6.82 12.80
CA GLU A 479 -23.13 7.55 13.46
C GLU A 479 -24.13 6.60 14.11
N ILE A 480 -24.74 7.03 15.22
CA ILE A 480 -25.65 6.22 16.05
C ILE A 480 -26.72 5.49 15.22
N PHE A 481 -27.39 6.17 14.29
CA PHE A 481 -28.47 5.59 13.48
C PHE A 481 -28.00 4.78 12.27
N LYS A 482 -26.70 4.78 11.98
CA LYS A 482 -26.07 4.01 10.90
C LYS A 482 -25.21 2.85 11.44
N ASN A 483 -25.13 2.68 12.76
CA ASN A 483 -24.34 1.64 13.41
C ASN A 483 -25.12 0.32 13.54
N TYR A 484 -25.53 -0.26 12.41
CA TYR A 484 -26.34 -1.48 12.38
C TYR A 484 -25.66 -2.66 13.09
N GLY A 485 -24.35 -2.82 12.87
CA GLY A 485 -23.55 -3.90 13.44
C GLY A 485 -23.16 -3.74 14.91
N ALA A 486 -23.62 -2.68 15.59
CA ALA A 486 -23.17 -2.31 16.94
C ALA A 486 -21.63 -2.22 17.05
N GLU A 487 -21.00 -1.73 15.98
CA GLU A 487 -19.56 -1.63 15.82
C GLU A 487 -18.95 -0.59 16.76
N LYS A 488 -17.70 -0.85 17.15
CA LYS A 488 -16.88 0.05 17.97
C LYS A 488 -15.51 0.19 17.32
N TYR A 489 -15.13 1.42 17.00
CA TYR A 489 -13.81 1.75 16.46
C TYR A 489 -12.91 2.33 17.56
N GLY A 490 -11.61 2.07 17.46
CA GLY A 490 -10.60 2.54 18.41
C GLY A 490 -9.40 1.62 18.51
N PRO A 491 -8.35 1.99 19.27
CA PRO A 491 -7.05 1.33 19.23
C PRO A 491 -7.05 -0.17 19.61
N HIS A 492 -8.09 -0.62 20.32
CA HIS A 492 -8.29 -2.02 20.72
C HIS A 492 -9.36 -2.76 19.90
N SER A 493 -9.80 -2.16 18.79
CA SER A 493 -10.79 -2.74 17.90
C SER A 493 -10.14 -3.48 16.74
N VAL A 494 -10.79 -4.58 16.36
CA VAL A 494 -10.37 -5.50 15.30
C VAL A 494 -11.57 -5.84 14.44
N CYS A 495 -11.33 -6.22 13.20
CA CYS A 495 -12.34 -6.70 12.28
C CYS A 495 -12.69 -8.15 12.62
N LEU A 496 -13.97 -8.43 12.83
CA LEU A 496 -14.51 -9.77 13.03
C LEU A 496 -15.51 -10.11 11.93
N ILE A 497 -15.53 -11.39 11.55
CA ILE A 497 -16.49 -11.91 10.56
C ILE A 497 -17.88 -12.00 11.20
N GLN A 498 -18.88 -11.48 10.49
CA GLN A 498 -20.30 -11.58 10.82
C GLN A 498 -20.89 -12.77 10.06
N LYS A 499 -21.34 -13.80 10.79
CA LYS A 499 -21.94 -15.01 10.19
C LYS A 499 -23.36 -14.76 9.67
N SER A 500 -24.03 -13.74 10.20
CA SER A 500 -25.34 -13.27 9.74
C SER A 500 -25.35 -11.75 9.70
N ALA A 501 -26.20 -11.17 8.84
CA ALA A 501 -26.49 -9.76 8.89
C ALA A 501 -26.96 -9.37 10.30
N PHE A 502 -26.44 -8.26 10.82
CA PHE A 502 -26.97 -7.67 12.04
C PHE A 502 -28.30 -6.98 11.74
N VAL A 503 -29.27 -7.20 12.63
CA VAL A 503 -30.61 -6.62 12.55
C VAL A 503 -30.82 -5.69 13.74
N MET A 504 -31.23 -4.46 13.46
CA MET A 504 -31.73 -3.50 14.45
C MET A 504 -33.25 -3.60 14.53
N GLU A 505 -33.78 -3.96 15.69
CA GLU A 505 -35.21 -4.13 15.93
C GLU A 505 -35.73 -3.13 16.97
N LYS A 506 -36.86 -2.50 16.66
CA LYS A 506 -37.63 -1.68 17.60
C LYS A 506 -39.12 -1.75 17.27
N CYS A 507 -39.90 -2.34 18.15
CA CYS A 507 -41.30 -2.69 17.91
C CYS A 507 -41.41 -3.53 16.61
N GLU A 508 -42.25 -3.12 15.65
CA GLU A 508 -42.40 -3.77 14.34
C GLU A 508 -41.34 -3.35 13.29
N ARG A 509 -40.46 -2.39 13.61
CA ARG A 509 -39.42 -1.92 12.68
C ARG A 509 -38.18 -2.79 12.79
N LYS A 510 -37.79 -3.39 11.67
CA LYS A 510 -36.53 -4.12 11.51
C LYS A 510 -35.68 -3.44 10.43
N LEU A 511 -34.44 -3.14 10.76
CA LEU A 511 -33.48 -2.54 9.84
C LEU A 511 -32.25 -3.45 9.77
N SER A 512 -31.69 -3.63 8.58
CA SER A 512 -30.43 -4.34 8.39
C SER A 512 -29.59 -3.59 7.35
N TYR A 513 -28.28 -3.65 7.48
CA TYR A 513 -27.38 -3.05 6.51
C TYR A 513 -27.14 -4.04 5.37
N PRO A 514 -27.34 -3.64 4.10
CA PRO A 514 -27.22 -4.57 2.99
C PRO A 514 -25.76 -4.98 2.75
N ASP A 515 -24.81 -4.09 3.04
CA ASP A 515 -23.36 -4.38 2.96
C ASP A 515 -22.88 -4.99 4.29
N TRP A 516 -22.90 -6.31 4.43
CA TRP A 516 -22.51 -6.99 5.68
C TRP A 516 -21.55 -8.14 5.40
N GLY A 517 -21.00 -8.71 6.48
CA GLY A 517 -20.09 -9.87 6.43
C GLY A 517 -18.91 -9.74 7.39
N SER A 518 -18.62 -8.52 7.83
CA SER A 518 -17.65 -8.24 8.88
C SER A 518 -17.89 -6.86 9.49
N GLY A 519 -17.39 -6.62 10.70
CA GLY A 519 -17.45 -5.32 11.36
C GLY A 519 -16.36 -5.15 12.41
N CYS A 520 -16.20 -3.94 12.92
CA CYS A 520 -15.18 -3.60 13.91
C CYS A 520 -15.68 -3.73 15.35
N TYR A 521 -14.99 -4.52 16.17
CA TYR A 521 -15.36 -4.80 17.56
C TYR A 521 -14.14 -4.73 18.47
N GLN A 522 -14.33 -4.26 19.70
CA GLN A 522 -13.28 -4.20 20.69
C GLN A 522 -12.96 -5.60 21.22
N VAL A 523 -11.68 -5.89 21.43
CA VAL A 523 -11.22 -7.14 22.04
C VAL A 523 -10.35 -6.89 23.28
N SER A 524 -10.31 -7.86 24.17
CA SER A 524 -9.42 -7.86 25.33
C SER A 524 -8.97 -9.27 25.69
N CYS A 525 -7.73 -9.42 26.12
CA CYS A 525 -7.19 -10.69 26.61
C CYS A 525 -7.48 -10.88 28.10
N SER A 526 -7.79 -12.11 28.49
CA SER A 526 -7.99 -12.52 29.88
C SER A 526 -7.39 -13.90 30.13
N PRO A 527 -7.20 -14.35 31.39
CA PRO A 527 -6.73 -15.70 31.68
C PRO A 527 -7.64 -16.82 31.12
N GLN A 528 -8.91 -16.49 30.85
CA GLN A 528 -9.89 -17.41 30.26
C GLN A 528 -9.84 -17.42 28.72
N GLY A 529 -8.98 -16.60 28.11
CA GLY A 529 -8.88 -16.43 26.66
C GLY A 529 -9.31 -15.04 26.19
N LEU A 530 -9.52 -14.93 24.88
CA LEU A 530 -9.92 -13.71 24.19
C LEU A 530 -11.39 -13.38 24.48
N LYS A 531 -11.67 -12.11 24.80
CA LYS A 531 -13.03 -11.58 24.94
C LYS A 531 -13.33 -10.60 23.82
N VAL A 532 -14.48 -10.76 23.19
CA VAL A 532 -15.06 -9.83 22.22
C VAL A 532 -16.10 -8.97 22.93
N TRP A 533 -16.05 -7.67 22.72
CA TRP A 533 -16.97 -6.71 23.31
C TRP A 533 -17.93 -6.15 22.26
N VAL A 534 -19.23 -6.21 22.57
CA VAL A 534 -20.27 -5.50 21.84
C VAL A 534 -20.96 -4.57 22.83
N GLN A 535 -20.71 -3.27 22.70
CA GLN A 535 -21.01 -2.27 23.73
C GLN A 535 -20.44 -2.72 25.10
N ASP A 536 -21.27 -2.76 26.14
CA ASP A 536 -20.86 -3.15 27.50
C ASP A 536 -20.93 -4.67 27.75
N THR A 537 -21.30 -5.45 26.73
CA THR A 537 -21.43 -6.91 26.85
C THR A 537 -20.17 -7.61 26.33
N SER A 538 -19.58 -8.47 27.16
CA SER A 538 -18.43 -9.29 26.76
C SER A 538 -18.84 -10.73 26.44
N TYR A 539 -18.21 -11.27 25.40
CA TYR A 539 -18.39 -12.63 24.91
C TYR A 539 -17.03 -13.34 24.92
N LEU A 540 -16.96 -14.51 25.54
CA LEU A 540 -15.72 -15.27 25.63
C LEU A 540 -15.53 -16.18 24.40
N CYS A 541 -14.37 -16.08 23.76
CA CYS A 541 -13.92 -16.99 22.71
C CYS A 541 -13.14 -18.15 23.32
N SER A 542 -13.77 -19.32 23.32
CA SER A 542 -13.21 -20.59 23.85
C SER A 542 -12.44 -21.36 22.78
N ARG A 543 -12.76 -21.14 21.49
CA ARG A 543 -12.03 -21.69 20.33
C ARG A 543 -12.21 -20.83 19.09
N ALA A 544 -11.29 -20.92 18.14
CA ALA A 544 -11.43 -20.28 16.84
C ALA A 544 -12.69 -20.80 16.08
N GLY A 545 -13.39 -19.90 15.39
CA GLY A 545 -14.61 -20.23 14.64
C GLY A 545 -15.86 -20.48 15.50
N GLN A 546 -15.79 -20.31 16.83
CA GLN A 546 -16.97 -20.30 17.70
C GLN A 546 -17.94 -19.20 17.24
N VAL A 547 -19.22 -19.54 17.14
CA VAL A 547 -20.30 -18.58 16.84
C VAL A 547 -20.73 -17.92 18.14
N LEU A 548 -20.72 -16.58 18.16
CA LEU A 548 -21.19 -15.75 19.25
C LEU A 548 -22.57 -15.17 18.88
N PRO A 549 -23.67 -15.68 19.46
CA PRO A 549 -24.97 -15.05 19.29
C PRO A 549 -25.01 -13.74 20.10
N VAL A 550 -25.11 -12.63 19.39
CA VAL A 550 -25.18 -11.28 19.93
C VAL A 550 -26.63 -10.83 19.94
N SER A 551 -27.09 -10.36 21.09
CA SER A 551 -28.41 -9.76 21.32
C SER A 551 -28.21 -8.70 22.41
N ILE A 552 -28.09 -7.44 22.01
CA ILE A 552 -27.79 -6.32 22.92
C ILE A 552 -28.73 -5.14 22.68
N GLN A 553 -29.00 -4.35 23.72
CA GLN A 553 -29.77 -3.12 23.60
C GLN A 553 -28.82 -1.92 23.48
N MET A 554 -28.97 -1.12 22.44
CA MET A 554 -28.19 0.10 22.20
C MET A 554 -29.10 1.20 21.66
N ASN A 555 -29.06 2.40 22.26
CA ASN A 555 -29.82 3.57 21.80
C ASN A 555 -31.34 3.33 21.62
N GLY A 556 -31.93 2.46 22.44
CA GLY A 556 -33.34 2.08 22.37
C GLY A 556 -33.71 1.15 21.21
N TRP A 557 -32.72 0.51 20.58
CA TRP A 557 -32.86 -0.56 19.58
C TRP A 557 -32.25 -1.86 20.13
N ILE A 558 -32.80 -3.00 19.73
CA ILE A 558 -32.21 -4.31 19.95
C ILE A 558 -31.36 -4.63 18.71
N HIS A 559 -30.11 -5.03 18.92
CA HIS A 559 -29.20 -5.46 17.87
C HIS A 559 -28.97 -6.96 17.99
N ASP A 560 -29.40 -7.69 16.97
CA ASP A 560 -29.29 -9.15 16.87
C ASP A 560 -28.36 -9.54 15.73
N GLY A 561 -27.42 -10.45 15.99
CA GLY A 561 -26.46 -10.89 14.98
C GLY A 561 -25.56 -12.01 15.48
N ASN A 562 -24.69 -12.52 14.60
CA ASN A 562 -23.74 -13.57 14.94
C ASN A 562 -22.32 -13.16 14.55
N LEU A 563 -21.39 -13.21 15.50
CA LEU A 563 -19.97 -13.01 15.25
C LEU A 563 -19.22 -14.34 15.27
N LEU A 564 -18.13 -14.42 14.53
CA LEU A 564 -17.17 -15.52 14.64
C LEU A 564 -15.99 -15.11 15.51
N CYS A 565 -15.68 -15.95 16.50
CA CYS A 565 -14.47 -15.83 17.28
C CYS A 565 -13.23 -16.06 16.42
N PRO A 566 -12.24 -15.16 16.46
CA PRO A 566 -10.96 -15.41 15.84
C PRO A 566 -10.09 -16.29 16.75
N SER A 567 -8.90 -16.66 16.29
CA SER A 567 -7.92 -17.36 17.12
C SER A 567 -7.43 -16.45 18.24
N CYS A 568 -7.34 -17.00 19.47
CA CYS A 568 -6.84 -16.26 20.62
C CYS A 568 -5.37 -15.85 20.43
N TRP A 569 -4.57 -16.73 19.83
CA TRP A 569 -3.14 -16.52 19.59
C TRP A 569 -2.83 -15.39 18.61
N ASP A 570 -3.84 -14.96 17.84
CA ASP A 570 -3.69 -13.82 16.92
C ASP A 570 -3.59 -12.48 17.68
N PHE A 571 -4.12 -12.44 18.91
CA PHE A 571 -4.27 -11.20 19.70
C PHE A 571 -3.64 -11.24 21.09
N CYS A 572 -3.49 -12.42 21.68
CA CYS A 572 -3.05 -12.60 23.06
C CYS A 572 -1.73 -13.36 23.13
N GLU A 573 -0.86 -12.96 24.06
CA GLU A 573 0.42 -13.64 24.30
C GLU A 573 0.25 -14.99 25.01
N LEU A 574 -0.81 -15.12 25.81
CA LEU A 574 -1.15 -16.31 26.58
C LEU A 574 -2.61 -16.67 26.33
N CYS A 575 -2.84 -17.90 25.88
CA CYS A 575 -4.17 -18.43 25.63
C CYS A 575 -4.33 -19.80 26.31
N PRO A 576 -5.49 -20.06 26.96
CA PRO A 576 -5.79 -21.39 27.43
C PRO A 576 -5.99 -22.36 26.26
N PRO A 577 -5.91 -23.69 26.50
CA PRO A 577 -6.28 -24.69 25.51
C PRO A 577 -7.71 -24.46 25.00
N GLU A 578 -7.93 -24.69 23.71
CA GLU A 578 -9.27 -24.55 23.13
C GLU A 578 -10.24 -25.55 23.76
N THR A 579 -11.43 -25.07 24.10
CA THR A 579 -12.51 -25.89 24.64
C THR A 579 -13.80 -25.69 23.85
N ASP A 580 -14.66 -26.71 23.88
CA ASP A 580 -15.99 -26.56 23.32
C ASP A 580 -16.76 -25.48 24.10
N PRO A 581 -17.48 -24.58 23.39
CA PRO A 581 -18.23 -23.54 24.05
C PRO A 581 -19.27 -24.18 24.98
N PRO A 582 -19.51 -23.60 26.16
CA PRO A 582 -20.55 -24.09 27.06
C PRO A 582 -21.89 -24.11 26.32
N ALA A 583 -22.68 -25.18 26.51
CA ALA A 583 -24.00 -25.31 25.89
C ALA A 583 -24.80 -24.04 26.14
N THR A 584 -25.15 -23.33 25.06
CA THR A 584 -25.92 -22.09 25.14
C THR A 584 -27.30 -22.41 25.67
N ASN A 585 -27.55 -22.07 26.94
CA ASN A 585 -28.92 -21.95 27.46
C ASN A 585 -29.61 -20.83 26.67
N LEU A 586 -30.46 -21.22 25.72
CA LEU A 586 -31.28 -20.35 24.86
C LEU A 586 -32.34 -19.52 25.62
N THR A 587 -32.15 -19.28 26.91
CA THR A 587 -33.07 -18.52 27.78
C THR A 587 -32.74 -17.04 27.90
N ARG A 588 -31.75 -16.52 27.16
CA ARG A 588 -31.45 -15.07 27.09
C ARG A 588 -32.14 -14.36 25.92
N ALA A 589 -33.34 -14.76 25.54
CA ALA A 589 -34.24 -13.81 24.91
C ALA A 589 -34.79 -12.93 26.04
N LEU A 590 -34.25 -11.72 26.21
CA LEU A 590 -34.92 -10.71 27.03
C LEU A 590 -36.27 -10.40 26.38
N PRO A 591 -37.43 -10.75 26.97
CA PRO A 591 -38.68 -10.17 26.52
C PRO A 591 -38.78 -8.83 27.25
N LEU A 592 -38.26 -7.77 26.65
CA LEU A 592 -38.51 -6.42 27.14
C LEU A 592 -39.35 -5.68 26.10
N ASP A 593 -40.63 -5.57 26.46
CA ASP A 593 -41.67 -4.80 25.80
C ASP A 593 -41.32 -3.30 25.84
N LEU A 594 -40.37 -2.88 25.01
CA LEU A 594 -40.01 -1.46 24.78
C LEU A 594 -41.18 -0.65 24.22
N CYS A 595 -42.23 -1.33 23.78
CA CYS A 595 -43.34 -0.78 23.04
C CYS A 595 -44.67 -1.26 23.62
N SER A 596 -44.76 -1.35 24.96
CA SER A 596 -46.02 -1.67 25.62
C SER A 596 -47.06 -0.66 25.17
N CYS A 597 -47.91 -1.07 24.22
CA CYS A 597 -49.16 -0.42 23.94
C CYS A 597 -49.98 -0.58 25.21
N SER A 598 -49.81 0.34 26.15
CA SER A 598 -50.60 0.39 27.36
C SER A 598 -52.07 0.45 26.94
N SER A 599 -52.75 -0.70 27.05
CA SER A 599 -54.20 -0.79 26.99
C SER A 599 -54.84 0.13 28.03
N SER A 600 -54.10 0.53 29.06
CA SER A 600 -54.51 1.52 30.06
C SER A 600 -54.70 2.93 29.48
N LEU A 601 -53.99 3.34 28.42
CA LEU A 601 -54.17 4.67 27.80
C LEU A 601 -55.47 4.73 26.97
N VAL A 602 -55.80 3.64 26.26
CA VAL A 602 -57.07 3.50 25.55
C VAL A 602 -58.23 3.37 26.54
N VAL A 603 -58.08 2.58 27.60
CA VAL A 603 -59.11 2.41 28.64
C VAL A 603 -59.33 3.71 29.44
N THR A 604 -58.27 4.45 29.77
CA THR A 604 -58.41 5.76 30.45
C THR A 604 -59.01 6.82 29.54
N LEU A 605 -58.71 6.84 28.24
CA LEU A 605 -59.35 7.74 27.27
C LEU A 605 -60.84 7.39 27.07
N TRP A 606 -61.18 6.10 26.99
CA TRP A 606 -62.58 5.64 26.93
C TRP A 606 -63.35 5.91 28.21
N LEU A 607 -62.73 5.76 29.39
CA LEU A 607 -63.33 6.13 30.68
C LEU A 607 -63.48 7.65 30.83
N LEU A 608 -62.53 8.44 30.32
CA LEU A 608 -62.64 9.90 30.27
C LEU A 608 -63.78 10.33 29.34
N LEU A 609 -63.86 9.78 28.12
CA LEU A 609 -64.96 10.05 27.18
C LEU A 609 -66.32 9.58 27.71
N GLY A 610 -66.37 8.41 28.34
CA GLY A 610 -67.57 7.85 28.96
C GLY A 610 -68.07 8.66 30.16
N ASN A 611 -67.19 9.32 30.91
CA ASN A 611 -67.55 10.22 32.00
C ASN A 611 -67.81 11.67 31.54
N LEU A 612 -67.23 12.10 30.41
CA LEU A 612 -67.44 13.45 29.87
C LEU A 612 -68.80 13.59 29.16
N PHE A 613 -69.29 12.51 28.53
CA PHE A 613 -70.58 12.53 27.82
C PHE A 613 -71.79 12.84 28.73
N PRO A 614 -71.95 12.20 29.91
CA PRO A 614 -73.02 12.52 30.85
C PRO A 614 -72.91 13.94 31.43
N LEU A 615 -71.68 14.42 31.67
CA LEU A 615 -71.41 15.78 32.17
C LEU A 615 -71.78 16.84 31.12
N LEU A 616 -71.43 16.65 29.86
CA LEU A 616 -71.83 17.54 28.75
C LEU A 616 -73.34 17.49 28.49
N ALA A 617 -73.96 16.30 28.56
CA ALA A 617 -75.42 16.16 28.44
C ALA A 617 -76.15 16.85 29.59
N GLY A 618 -75.68 16.72 30.83
CA GLY A 618 -76.22 17.42 31.99
C GLY A 618 -76.06 18.94 31.90
N PHE A 619 -74.90 19.42 31.43
CA PHE A 619 -74.65 20.84 31.24
C PHE A 619 -75.55 21.45 30.14
N LEU A 620 -75.76 20.73 29.04
CA LEU A 620 -76.67 21.15 27.97
C LEU A 620 -78.14 21.16 28.41
N LEU A 621 -78.55 20.21 29.27
CA LEU A 621 -79.90 20.19 29.84
C LEU A 621 -80.12 21.31 30.88
N CYS A 622 -79.08 21.77 31.58
CA CYS A 622 -79.16 22.92 32.49
C CYS A 622 -79.14 24.28 31.80
N ILE A 623 -78.63 24.39 30.57
CA ILE A 623 -78.61 25.66 29.81
C ILE A 623 -79.95 25.95 29.13
N TRP A 624 -80.83 24.95 29.01
CA TRP A 624 -82.14 25.06 28.36
C TRP A 624 -83.34 25.13 29.31
N HIS A 625 -83.10 25.48 30.58
CA HIS A 625 -84.15 25.76 31.56
C HIS A 625 -84.07 27.16 32.14
#